data_AF-A0A959QM87-F1
#
_entry.id   AF-A0A959QM87-F1
#
_cell.length_a   1.000
_cell.length_b   1.000
_cell.length_c   1.000
_cell.angle_alpha   90.00
_cell.angle_beta   90.00
_cell.angle_gamma   90.00
#
_symmetry.space_group_name_H-M   'P 1'
#
loop_
_entity.id
_entity.type
_entity.pdbx_description
1 polymer ?
#
loop_
_entity_poly.entity_id
_entity_poly.type
_entity_poly.pdbx_seq_one_letter_code
_entity_poly.pdbx_strand_id
1 'polypeptide(L)'
;MKMNIKSFSGLVLGMASVIMLFTACNKKESTITDNSQKASINFRLTDDPANYDAVYIDIQQVEVTMEGRAAVTLTPVRAGVYNLLDLRNGTDTLLARTELPPGKISQVRLILGSNNSVVIDDQVHTLNTPSAQQSGLKLNLNQEFIAGG
;
A
#
# COMPACT_ATOMS: atom_id res chain seq x y z
N MET A 1 52.07 27.86 53.01
CA MET A 1 53.42 27.34 53.33
C MET A 1 53.29 25.85 53.66
N LYS A 2 54.00 25.00 52.90
CA LYS A 2 54.24 23.55 53.13
C LYS A 2 53.06 22.59 53.03
N MET A 3 52.98 21.96 51.86
CA MET A 3 52.43 20.62 51.65
C MET A 3 53.34 19.59 52.33
N ASN A 4 52.76 18.57 52.97
CA ASN A 4 53.47 17.32 53.21
C ASN A 4 52.51 16.13 53.25
N ILE A 5 52.46 15.45 52.11
CA ILE A 5 51.89 14.13 51.90
C ILE A 5 52.86 13.10 52.51
N LYS A 6 52.36 12.23 53.39
CA LYS A 6 53.05 11.00 53.77
C LYS A 6 52.28 9.82 53.20
N SER A 7 52.98 9.09 52.36
CA SER A 7 52.57 7.89 51.65
C SER A 7 51.96 6.84 52.58
N PHE A 8 50.83 6.27 52.17
CA PHE A 8 50.48 4.92 52.57
C PHE A 8 50.25 4.09 51.31
N SER A 9 51.25 3.28 51.01
CA SER A 9 51.27 2.28 49.93
C SER A 9 50.26 1.18 50.27
N GLY A 10 49.21 1.08 49.47
CA GLY A 10 48.23 0.01 49.53
C GLY A 10 47.79 -0.37 48.12
N LEU A 11 48.67 -1.10 47.43
CA LEU A 11 48.41 -1.77 46.17
C LEU A 11 47.42 -2.92 46.41
N VAL A 12 46.16 -2.78 45.98
CA VAL A 12 45.32 -3.94 45.62
C VAL A 12 44.51 -3.60 44.37
N LEU A 13 44.94 -4.23 43.27
CA LEU A 13 44.20 -4.42 42.04
C LEU A 13 42.81 -5.00 42.32
N GLY A 14 41.78 -4.44 41.68
CA GLY A 14 40.43 -5.00 41.74
C GLY A 14 39.46 -4.30 40.81
N MET A 15 39.80 -4.23 39.53
CA MET A 15 38.95 -3.74 38.46
C MET A 15 37.76 -4.71 38.27
N ALA A 16 36.56 -4.27 38.61
CA ALA A 16 35.31 -4.93 38.19
C ALA A 16 34.29 -3.85 37.78
N SER A 17 34.57 -3.24 36.63
CA SER A 17 33.59 -2.49 35.84
C SER A 17 32.51 -3.47 35.39
N VAL A 18 31.33 -3.42 36.00
CA VAL A 18 30.13 -4.10 35.50
C VAL A 18 29.69 -3.35 34.24
N ILE A 19 30.13 -3.85 33.09
CA ILE A 19 29.75 -3.37 31.77
C ILE A 19 28.29 -3.73 31.54
N MET A 20 27.43 -2.71 31.44
CA MET A 20 26.06 -2.85 30.96
C MET A 20 26.09 -3.28 29.50
N LEU A 21 25.71 -4.53 29.22
CA LEU A 21 25.48 -5.01 27.86
C LEU A 21 24.09 -4.53 27.39
N PHE A 22 24.02 -3.30 26.87
CA PHE A 22 22.96 -2.88 25.98
C PHE A 22 23.53 -2.72 24.57
N THR A 23 23.46 -3.79 23.77
CA THR A 23 23.58 -3.70 22.32
C THR A 23 22.65 -4.75 21.73
N ALA A 24 21.40 -4.34 21.46
CA ALA A 24 20.95 -3.73 20.22
C ALA A 24 20.49 -4.81 19.25
N CYS A 25 19.16 -4.92 19.10
CA CYS A 25 18.55 -5.71 18.03
C CYS A 25 19.11 -5.21 16.69
N ASN A 26 19.84 -6.06 15.98
CA ASN A 26 20.01 -5.92 14.54
C ASN A 26 18.66 -6.27 13.89
N LYS A 27 17.67 -5.37 13.99
CA LYS A 27 16.73 -5.24 12.89
C LYS A 27 17.59 -4.70 11.76
N LYS A 28 17.84 -5.53 10.75
CA LYS A 28 18.34 -5.06 9.47
C LYS A 28 17.29 -4.11 8.92
N GLU A 29 17.36 -2.87 9.36
CA GLU A 29 16.73 -1.76 8.70
C GLU A 29 17.54 -1.56 7.44
N SER A 30 17.17 -2.32 6.41
CA SER A 30 17.49 -1.98 5.05
C SER A 30 16.88 -0.60 4.83
N THR A 31 17.65 0.44 5.16
CA THR A 31 17.47 1.75 4.58
C THR A 31 17.77 1.54 3.10
N ILE A 32 16.76 1.06 2.36
CA ILE A 32 16.79 1.10 0.91
C ILE A 32 16.83 2.60 0.62
N THR A 33 18.03 3.10 0.44
CA THR A 33 18.24 4.36 -0.27
C THR A 33 17.85 4.03 -1.70
N ASP A 34 16.54 4.07 -1.97
CA ASP A 34 15.93 3.72 -3.24
C ASP A 34 16.25 4.85 -4.22
N ASN A 35 17.51 4.93 -4.64
CA ASN A 35 17.96 5.67 -5.82
C ASN A 35 17.47 5.01 -7.12
N SER A 36 16.54 4.06 -7.02
CA SER A 36 15.85 3.50 -8.16
C SER A 36 14.86 4.53 -8.69
N GLN A 37 14.94 4.82 -9.99
CA GLN A 37 13.96 5.65 -10.67
C GLN A 37 12.59 4.99 -10.53
N LYS A 38 11.64 5.67 -9.89
CA LYS A 38 10.27 5.20 -9.75
C LYS A 38 9.57 5.18 -11.11
N ALA A 39 8.67 4.23 -11.31
CA ALA A 39 7.81 4.16 -12.48
C ALA A 39 6.49 4.88 -12.18
N SER A 40 6.03 5.73 -13.10
CA SER A 40 4.71 6.36 -13.03
C SER A 40 3.66 5.39 -13.56
N ILE A 41 2.71 5.02 -12.71
CA ILE A 41 1.66 4.05 -13.01
C ILE A 41 0.30 4.73 -13.01
N ASN A 42 -0.50 4.44 -14.05
CA ASN A 42 -1.88 4.85 -14.16
C ASN A 42 -2.79 3.63 -14.00
N PHE A 43 -3.68 3.65 -13.01
CA PHE A 43 -4.72 2.65 -12.86
C PHE A 43 -5.97 3.11 -13.62
N ARG A 44 -6.40 2.32 -14.59
CA ARG A 44 -7.60 2.59 -15.40
C ARG A 44 -8.64 1.50 -15.20
N LEU A 45 -9.90 1.88 -15.33
CA LEU A 45 -11.06 0.98 -15.22
C LEU A 45 -11.81 0.94 -16.56
N THR A 46 -12.07 -0.27 -17.01
CA THR A 46 -12.90 -0.62 -18.17
C THR A 46 -13.71 -1.85 -17.81
N ASP A 47 -14.85 -2.06 -18.48
CA ASP A 47 -15.72 -3.21 -18.31
C ASP A 47 -15.84 -4.01 -19.61
N ASP A 48 -15.97 -5.32 -19.46
CA ASP A 48 -16.25 -6.24 -20.56
C ASP A 48 -17.76 -6.25 -20.87
N PRO A 49 -18.17 -6.68 -22.08
CA PRO A 49 -19.58 -6.78 -22.42
C PRO A 49 -20.37 -7.66 -21.44
N ALA A 50 -21.45 -7.13 -20.88
CA ALA A 50 -22.37 -7.84 -20.00
C ALA A 50 -23.83 -7.52 -20.36
N ASN A 51 -24.73 -8.47 -20.09
CA ASN A 51 -26.17 -8.33 -20.32
C ASN A 51 -26.86 -7.76 -19.06
N TYR A 52 -26.57 -6.49 -18.76
CA TYR A 52 -27.22 -5.71 -17.73
C TYR A 52 -27.63 -4.35 -18.30
N ASP A 53 -28.61 -3.69 -17.71
CA ASP A 53 -29.02 -2.35 -18.14
C ASP A 53 -28.11 -1.27 -17.55
N ALA A 54 -27.65 -1.45 -16.31
CA ALA A 54 -26.64 -0.62 -15.67
C ALA A 54 -25.95 -1.38 -14.53
N VAL A 55 -24.69 -1.01 -14.23
CA VAL A 55 -23.94 -1.53 -13.09
C VAL A 55 -23.29 -0.37 -12.37
N TYR A 56 -23.85 0.02 -11.24
CA TYR A 56 -23.38 1.14 -10.43
C TYR A 56 -22.46 0.64 -9.32
N ILE A 57 -21.21 1.12 -9.31
CA ILE A 57 -20.19 0.78 -8.31
C ILE A 57 -19.65 2.05 -7.67
N ASP A 58 -19.74 2.13 -6.35
CA ASP A 58 -19.28 3.24 -5.52
C ASP A 58 -17.81 3.04 -5.14
N ILE A 59 -16.89 3.68 -5.87
CA ILE A 59 -15.45 3.55 -5.65
C ILE A 59 -14.96 4.64 -4.71
N GLN A 60 -14.39 4.24 -3.58
CA GLN A 60 -13.91 5.15 -2.55
C GLN A 60 -12.38 5.28 -2.54
N GLN A 61 -11.67 4.16 -2.69
CA GLN A 61 -10.20 4.13 -2.69
C GLN A 61 -9.65 3.04 -3.60
N VAL A 62 -8.38 3.18 -3.99
CA VAL A 62 -7.62 2.14 -4.69
C VAL A 62 -6.45 1.73 -3.81
N GLU A 63 -6.31 0.46 -3.49
CA GLU A 63 -5.17 -0.05 -2.75
C GLU A 63 -4.30 -0.93 -3.66
N VAL A 64 -2.99 -0.71 -3.57
CA VAL A 64 -1.98 -1.44 -4.34
C VAL A 64 -1.04 -2.15 -3.38
N THR A 65 -0.82 -3.44 -3.61
CA THR A 65 0.18 -4.22 -2.86
C THR A 65 1.26 -4.68 -3.82
N MET A 66 2.51 -4.38 -3.49
CA MET A 66 3.67 -4.94 -4.18
C MET A 66 4.19 -6.17 -3.45
N GLU A 67 4.83 -7.08 -4.19
CA GLU A 67 5.39 -8.29 -3.62
C GLU A 67 6.42 -7.97 -2.51
N GLY A 68 6.23 -8.56 -1.33
CA GLY A 68 7.08 -8.32 -0.16
C GLY A 68 6.93 -6.95 0.51
N ARG A 69 5.95 -6.13 0.11
CA ARG A 69 5.70 -4.80 0.68
C ARG A 69 4.29 -4.68 1.28
N ALA A 70 4.12 -3.73 2.19
CA ALA A 70 2.80 -3.38 2.73
C ALA A 70 1.93 -2.74 1.65
N ALA A 71 0.62 -2.88 1.81
CA ALA A 71 -0.34 -2.26 0.91
C ALA A 71 -0.34 -0.73 1.05
N VAL A 72 -0.49 -0.03 -0.08
CA VAL A 72 -0.53 1.42 -0.18
C VAL A 72 -1.91 1.84 -0.69
N THR A 73 -2.60 2.66 0.10
CA THR A 73 -3.90 3.24 -0.28
C THR A 73 -3.69 4.52 -1.07
N LEU A 74 -4.33 4.61 -2.23
CA LEU A 74 -4.33 5.72 -3.14
C LEU A 74 -5.70 6.40 -3.11
N THR A 75 -5.67 7.74 -3.15
CA THR A 75 -6.88 8.54 -3.35
C THR A 75 -7.26 8.49 -4.84
N PRO A 76 -8.49 8.12 -5.20
CA PRO A 76 -8.91 8.12 -6.59
C PRO A 76 -8.93 9.55 -7.15
N VAL A 77 -8.74 9.68 -8.47
CA VAL A 77 -8.93 10.96 -9.18
C VAL A 77 -10.37 11.47 -8.96
N ARG A 78 -11.34 10.56 -8.93
CA ARG A 78 -12.72 10.84 -8.56
C ARG A 78 -13.26 9.68 -7.71
N ALA A 79 -13.60 9.94 -6.46
CA ALA A 79 -14.38 9.00 -5.66
C ALA A 79 -15.88 9.15 -5.99
N GLY A 80 -16.63 8.06 -5.82
CA GLY A 80 -18.09 8.04 -5.99
C GLY A 80 -18.58 6.94 -6.92
N VAL A 81 -19.82 7.06 -7.37
CA VAL A 81 -20.52 6.04 -8.15
C VAL A 81 -20.17 6.12 -9.64
N TYR A 82 -19.80 4.98 -10.21
CA TYR A 82 -19.51 4.77 -11.62
C TYR A 82 -20.54 3.81 -12.20
N ASN A 83 -21.09 4.12 -13.38
CA ASN A 83 -21.77 3.11 -14.19
C ASN A 83 -20.71 2.38 -15.04
N LEU A 84 -20.47 1.10 -14.78
CA LEU A 84 -19.45 0.33 -15.48
C LEU A 84 -19.76 0.14 -16.96
N LEU A 85 -21.05 0.13 -17.34
CA LEU A 85 -21.45 -0.03 -18.73
C LEU A 85 -21.13 1.20 -19.61
N ASP A 86 -20.78 2.34 -19.00
CA ASP A 86 -20.24 3.50 -19.70
C ASP A 86 -18.75 3.31 -20.07
N LEU A 87 -18.07 2.35 -19.45
CA LEU A 87 -16.64 2.10 -19.56
C LEU A 87 -16.33 0.87 -20.43
N ARG A 88 -17.17 0.59 -21.43
CA ARG A 88 -17.02 -0.54 -22.36
C ARG A 88 -16.58 -0.09 -23.74
N ASN A 89 -16.29 -1.06 -24.62
CA ASN A 89 -15.92 -0.84 -26.03
C ASN A 89 -14.71 0.09 -26.21
N GLY A 90 -13.68 -0.08 -25.37
CA GLY A 90 -12.46 0.73 -25.42
C GLY A 90 -12.59 2.09 -24.73
N THR A 91 -13.73 2.38 -24.09
CA THR A 91 -13.87 3.53 -23.19
C THR A 91 -13.34 3.14 -21.82
N ASP A 92 -12.46 3.96 -21.24
CA ASP A 92 -11.96 3.75 -19.89
C ASP A 92 -12.02 5.02 -19.05
N THR A 93 -11.73 4.89 -17.75
CA THR A 93 -11.55 6.03 -16.86
C THR A 93 -10.32 5.89 -16.00
N LEU A 94 -9.63 7.00 -15.72
CA LEU A 94 -8.48 7.03 -14.82
C LEU A 94 -8.96 6.98 -13.37
N LEU A 95 -8.66 5.88 -12.67
CA LEU A 95 -9.00 5.71 -11.26
C LEU A 95 -7.97 6.37 -10.35
N ALA A 96 -6.68 6.11 -10.55
CA ALA A 96 -5.62 6.62 -9.70
C ALA A 96 -4.29 6.71 -10.45
N ARG A 97 -3.40 7.60 -9.99
CA ARG A 97 -2.01 7.71 -10.44
C ARG A 97 -1.09 7.63 -9.24
N THR A 98 0.03 6.93 -9.38
CA THR A 98 1.06 6.87 -8.35
C THR A 98 2.43 6.61 -8.97
N GLU A 99 3.47 6.90 -8.21
CA GLU A 99 4.83 6.47 -8.52
C GLU A 99 5.21 5.30 -7.62
N LEU A 100 5.55 4.15 -8.20
CA LEU A 100 6.01 2.98 -7.47
C LEU A 100 7.49 2.71 -7.78
N PRO A 101 8.28 2.22 -6.80
CA PRO A 101 9.59 1.66 -7.10
C PRO A 101 9.45 0.46 -8.06
N PRO A 102 10.52 0.05 -8.76
CA PRO A 102 10.50 -1.17 -9.56
C PRO A 102 10.13 -2.39 -8.72
N GLY A 103 9.49 -3.35 -9.40
CA GLY A 103 9.06 -4.62 -8.82
C GLY A 103 7.68 -5.05 -9.31
N LYS A 104 7.18 -6.13 -8.72
CA LYS A 104 5.92 -6.75 -9.12
C LYS A 104 4.76 -6.24 -8.26
N ILE A 105 3.69 -5.80 -8.90
CA ILE A 105 2.41 -5.57 -8.23
C ILE A 105 1.76 -6.94 -8.04
N SER A 106 1.49 -7.33 -6.79
CA SER A 106 0.84 -8.59 -6.47
C SER A 106 -0.68 -8.46 -6.36
N GLN A 107 -1.20 -7.25 -6.07
CA GLN A 107 -2.62 -7.03 -5.91
C GLN A 107 -3.02 -5.57 -6.16
N VAL A 108 -4.17 -5.37 -6.81
CA VAL A 108 -4.91 -4.10 -6.80
C VAL A 108 -6.31 -4.35 -6.28
N ARG A 109 -6.79 -3.47 -5.42
CA ARG A 109 -8.01 -3.65 -4.64
C ARG A 109 -8.81 -2.36 -4.64
N LEU A 110 -10.05 -2.42 -5.09
CA LEU A 110 -10.97 -1.29 -5.02
C LEU A 110 -11.71 -1.34 -3.70
N ILE A 111 -11.65 -0.27 -2.91
CA ILE A 111 -12.45 -0.12 -1.69
C ILE A 111 -13.78 0.49 -2.11
N LEU A 112 -14.87 -0.25 -1.85
CA LEU A 112 -16.19 0.16 -2.28
C LEU A 112 -16.98 0.81 -1.15
N GLY A 113 -17.82 1.77 -1.51
CA GLY A 113 -18.82 2.38 -0.62
C GLY A 113 -20.07 1.52 -0.49
N SER A 114 -21.16 2.13 -0.03
CA SER A 114 -22.45 1.45 0.16
C SER A 114 -23.35 1.49 -1.07
N ASN A 115 -23.11 2.41 -2.00
CA ASN A 115 -24.05 2.71 -3.08
C ASN A 115 -23.77 1.87 -4.34
N ASN A 116 -23.77 0.56 -4.19
CA ASN A 116 -23.57 -0.38 -5.28
C ASN A 116 -24.90 -1.01 -5.69
N SER A 117 -25.19 -1.09 -6.99
CA SER A 117 -26.43 -1.70 -7.50
C SER A 117 -26.28 -2.15 -8.94
N VAL A 118 -27.06 -3.15 -9.35
CA VAL A 118 -27.24 -3.56 -10.74
C VAL A 118 -28.69 -3.26 -11.17
N VAL A 119 -28.89 -2.92 -12.44
CA VAL A 119 -30.20 -2.77 -13.04
C VAL A 119 -30.43 -3.88 -14.06
N ILE A 120 -31.55 -4.57 -13.92
CA ILE A 120 -31.97 -5.70 -14.76
C ILE A 120 -33.45 -5.52 -15.05
N ASP A 121 -33.83 -5.50 -16.32
CA ASP A 121 -35.21 -5.28 -16.78
C ASP A 121 -35.83 -4.02 -16.13
N ASP A 122 -35.07 -2.92 -16.13
CA ASP A 122 -35.41 -1.63 -15.49
C ASP A 122 -35.61 -1.69 -13.96
N GLN A 123 -35.35 -2.83 -13.32
CA GLN A 123 -35.46 -2.99 -11.88
C GLN A 123 -34.08 -2.83 -11.19
N VAL A 124 -34.03 -1.97 -10.18
CA VAL A 124 -32.81 -1.75 -9.38
C VAL A 124 -32.66 -2.84 -8.32
N HIS A 125 -31.50 -3.50 -8.30
CA HIS A 125 -31.09 -4.46 -7.30
C HIS A 125 -29.83 -3.98 -6.57
N THR A 126 -29.95 -3.69 -5.28
CA THR A 126 -28.79 -3.28 -4.46
C THR A 126 -27.81 -4.44 -4.30
N LEU A 127 -26.53 -4.16 -4.54
CA LEU A 127 -25.44 -5.09 -4.34
C LEU A 127 -24.93 -4.95 -2.91
N ASN A 128 -25.39 -5.85 -2.04
CA ASN A 128 -24.77 -5.99 -0.72
C ASN A 128 -23.44 -6.72 -0.90
N THR A 129 -22.35 -5.96 -0.84
CA THR A 129 -20.98 -6.50 -0.88
C THR A 129 -20.25 -6.26 0.45
N PRO A 130 -20.70 -6.85 1.60
CA PRO A 130 -20.02 -6.68 2.88
C PRO A 130 -18.52 -7.01 2.80
N SER A 131 -18.19 -8.05 2.04
CA SER A 131 -16.82 -8.45 1.78
C SER A 131 -16.04 -7.45 0.91
N ALA A 132 -16.67 -6.71 -0.02
CA ALA A 132 -15.98 -5.68 -0.80
C ALA A 132 -15.86 -4.34 -0.05
N GLN A 133 -16.72 -4.09 0.94
CA GLN A 133 -16.60 -2.95 1.84
C GLN A 133 -15.50 -3.17 2.89
N GLN A 134 -15.34 -4.42 3.36
CA GLN A 134 -14.31 -4.78 4.34
C GLN A 134 -12.98 -5.15 3.68
N SER A 135 -13.05 -6.05 2.69
CA SER A 135 -11.88 -6.63 2.02
C SER A 135 -11.63 -6.06 0.63
N GLY A 136 -12.49 -5.19 0.07
CA GLY A 136 -12.30 -4.62 -1.27
C GLY A 136 -12.64 -5.59 -2.42
N LEU A 137 -13.01 -5.06 -3.59
CA LEU A 137 -13.08 -5.83 -4.82
C LEU A 137 -11.66 -6.11 -5.31
N LYS A 138 -11.23 -7.36 -5.20
CA LYS A 138 -9.88 -7.80 -5.54
C LYS A 138 -9.78 -8.07 -7.04
N LEU A 139 -8.89 -7.33 -7.71
CA LEU A 139 -8.50 -7.58 -9.09
C LEU A 139 -7.12 -8.22 -9.09
N ASN A 140 -7.05 -9.49 -9.52
CA ASN A 140 -5.78 -10.18 -9.62
C ASN A 140 -5.06 -9.70 -10.90
N LEU A 141 -3.97 -8.95 -10.73
CA LEU A 141 -3.12 -8.52 -11.83
C LEU A 141 -1.84 -9.35 -11.83
N ASN A 142 -1.51 -9.96 -12.97
CA ASN A 142 -0.25 -10.65 -13.20
C ASN A 142 0.66 -9.79 -14.09
N GLN A 143 1.06 -8.62 -13.62
CA GLN A 143 1.85 -7.67 -14.41
C GLN A 143 3.13 -7.24 -13.68
N GLU A 144 4.25 -7.33 -14.37
CA GLU A 144 5.58 -6.97 -13.90
C GLU A 144 6.00 -5.65 -14.56
N PHE A 145 6.56 -4.73 -13.77
CA PHE A 145 6.97 -3.41 -14.24
C PHE A 145 8.46 -3.20 -13.98
N ILE A 146 9.15 -2.59 -14.94
CA ILE A 146 10.58 -2.28 -14.88
C ILE A 146 10.75 -0.78 -14.60
N ALA A 147 11.84 -0.38 -13.96
CA ALA A 147 12.15 1.04 -13.76
C ALA A 147 12.26 1.77 -15.11
N GLY A 148 11.61 2.93 -15.23
CA GLY A 148 11.69 3.78 -16.42
C GLY A 148 10.63 3.56 -17.50
N GLY A 149 9.70 2.62 -17.33
CA GLY A 149 8.56 2.40 -18.25
C GLY A 149 8.19 0.94 -18.40
#